data_AF-A0A958X3R3-F1
#
_entry.id   AF-A0A958X3R3-F1
#
_cell.length_a   1.000
_cell.length_b   1.000
_cell.length_c   1.000
_cell.angle_alpha   90.00
_cell.angle_beta   90.00
_cell.angle_gamma   90.00
#
_symmetry.space_group_name_H-M   'P 1'
#
loop_
_entity.id
_entity.type
_entity.pdbx_description
1 polymer ?
#
loop_
_entity_poly.entity_id
_entity_poly.type
_entity_poly.pdbx_seq_one_letter_code
_entity_poly.pdbx_strand_id
1 'polypeptide(L)' 'EDSDYSTLAGFILYKLSEIPSAGDSLEAEGYRFEIIDMDKSKIDKVLITKVAEAVAGEKTEN' A
#
# COMPACT_ATOMS: atom_id res chain seq x y z
N GLU A 1 -4.53 -4.41 -18.16
CA GLU A 1 -4.99 -3.04 -18.45
C GLU A 1 -3.96 -2.09 -17.87
N ASP A 2 -3.36 -1.26 -18.72
CA ASP A 2 -2.36 -0.27 -18.32
C ASP A 2 -3.05 0.69 -17.34
N SER A 3 -2.73 0.58 -16.06
CA SER A 3 -3.31 1.45 -15.06
C SER A 3 -2.59 2.79 -15.19
N ASP A 4 -3.22 3.73 -15.90
CA ASP A 4 -2.69 5.08 -16.13
C ASP A 4 -2.68 5.92 -14.83
N TYR A 5 -1.82 5.56 -13.90
CA TYR A 5 -1.46 6.41 -12.76
C TYR A 5 -0.06 6.98 -12.98
N SER A 6 0.08 8.29 -12.80
CA SER A 6 1.38 8.98 -12.93
C SER A 6 2.01 9.30 -11.57
N THR A 7 1.33 8.97 -10.47
CA THR A 7 1.78 9.29 -9.10
C THR A 7 1.53 8.11 -8.15
N LEU A 8 2.29 8.06 -7.06
CA LEU A 8 2.10 7.06 -6.00
C LEU A 8 0.70 7.14 -5.37
N ALA A 9 0.19 8.37 -5.15
CA ALA A 9 -1.17 8.56 -4.65
C ALA A 9 -2.22 7.99 -5.62
N GLY A 10 -2.04 8.20 -6.93
CA GLY A 10 -2.90 7.62 -7.97
C GLY A 10 -2.85 6.10 -7.98
N PHE A 11 -1.67 5.51 -7.81
CA PHE A 11 -1.52 4.06 -7.65
C PHE A 11 -2.27 3.52 -6.43
N ILE A 12 -2.13 4.17 -5.28
CA ILE A 12 -2.79 3.76 -4.03
C ILE A 12 -4.32 3.84 -4.18
N LEU A 13 -4.83 4.94 -4.72
CA LEU A 13 -6.26 5.11 -4.98
C LEU A 13 -6.81 4.07 -5.97
N TYR A 14 -6.06 3.80 -7.05
CA TYR A 14 -6.41 2.76 -8.02
C TYR A 14 -6.50 1.39 -7.35
N LYS A 15 -5.57 1.07 -6.43
CA LYS A 15 -5.56 -0.21 -5.71
C LYS A 15 -6.67 -0.34 -4.66
N LEU A 16 -7.00 0.74 -3.95
CA LEU A 16 -8.02 0.71 -2.89
C LEU A 16 -9.45 0.86 -3.44
N SER A 17 -9.63 1.45 -4.62
CA SER A 17 -10.95 1.73 -5.22
C SER A 17 -11.88 2.62 -4.38
N GLU A 18 -11.35 3.28 -3.34
CA GLU A 18 -12.05 4.24 -2.49
C GLU A 18 -11.07 5.32 -1.98
N ILE A 19 -11.60 6.39 -1.37
CA ILE A 19 -10.75 7.42 -0.75
C ILE A 19 -10.27 6.91 0.61
N PRO A 20 -8.96 6.70 0.81
CA PRO A 20 -8.44 6.18 2.07
C PRO A 20 -8.46 7.24 3.18
N SER A 21 -8.33 6.76 4.41
CA SER A 21 -8.05 7.56 5.60
C SER A 21 -6.59 7.40 6.04
N ALA A 22 -6.12 8.31 6.88
CA ALA A 22 -4.83 8.12 7.55
C ALA A 22 -4.87 6.87 8.44
N GLY A 23 -3.84 6.04 8.36
CA GLY A 23 -3.74 4.73 9.00
C GLY A 23 -4.09 3.56 8.09
N ASP A 24 -4.77 3.79 6.95
CA ASP A 24 -5.01 2.74 5.97
C ASP A 24 -3.68 2.30 5.33
N SER A 25 -3.58 1.01 4.99
CA SER A 25 -2.40 0.47 4.33
C SER A 25 -2.74 -0.59 3.28
N LEU A 26 -1.85 -0.73 2.31
CA LEU A 26 -1.91 -1.78 1.29
C LEU A 26 -0.53 -2.38 1.06
N GLU A 27 -0.50 -3.63 0.62
CA GLU A 27 0.73 -4.32 0.24
C GLU A 27 0.75 -4.56 -1.28
N ALA A 28 1.83 -4.16 -1.93
CA ALA A 28 2.04 -4.36 -3.36
C ALA A 28 3.55 -4.39 -3.67
N GLU A 29 3.96 -5.20 -4.65
CA GLU A 29 5.36 -5.25 -5.12
C GLU A 29 6.40 -5.52 -4.00
N GLY A 30 6.01 -6.24 -2.93
CA GLY A 30 6.88 -6.51 -1.78
C GLY A 30 7.05 -5.32 -0.82
N TYR A 31 6.20 -4.30 -0.93
CA TYR A 31 6.18 -3.14 -0.04
C TYR A 31 4.80 -2.96 0.59
N ARG A 32 4.79 -2.48 1.83
CA ARG A 32 3.62 -1.97 2.52
C ARG A 32 3.62 -0.45 2.43
N PHE A 33 2.54 0.10 1.90
CA PHE A 33 2.28 1.52 1.78
C PHE A 33 1.24 1.88 2.83
N GLU A 34 1.60 2.73 3.78
CA GLU A 34 0.72 3.22 4.83
C GLU A 34 0.47 4.72 4.62
N ILE A 35 -0.80 5.12 4.54
CA ILE A 35 -1.17 6.54 4.45
C ILE A 35 -0.97 7.15 5.84
N ILE A 36 0.00 8.05 5.98
CA ILE A 36 0.28 8.72 7.26
C ILE A 36 -0.48 10.04 7.38
N ASP A 37 -0.72 10.71 6.26
CA ASP A 37 -1.32 12.04 6.23
C ASP A 37 -2.15 12.28 4.98
N MET A 38 -3.35 12.82 5.19
CA MET A 38 -4.30 13.20 4.16
C MET A 38 -4.52 14.71 4.23
N ASP A 39 -4.32 15.42 3.10
CA ASP A 39 -4.76 16.80 2.95
C ASP A 39 -6.09 16.83 2.20
N LYS A 40 -7.19 17.07 2.92
CA LYS A 40 -8.57 16.99 2.41
C LYS A 40 -8.86 15.64 1.75
N SER A 41 -8.81 15.56 0.43
CA SER A 41 -9.07 14.35 -0.37
C SER A 41 -7.82 13.88 -1.13
N LYS A 42 -6.64 14.39 -0.77
CA LYS A 42 -5.36 14.06 -1.39
C LYS A 42 -4.45 13.40 -0.38
N ILE A 43 -3.83 12.29 -0.77
CA ILE A 43 -2.75 11.66 -0.01
C ILE A 43 -1.54 12.60 -0.05
N ASP A 44 -1.08 13.07 1.12
CA ASP A 44 0.08 13.96 1.24
C ASP A 44 1.35 13.18 1.60
N LYS A 45 1.26 12.26 2.57
CA LYS A 45 2.39 11.46 3.03
C LYS A 45 2.07 9.98 3.08
N VAL A 46 3.01 9.19 2.57
CA VAL A 46 2.96 7.74 2.57
C VAL A 46 4.25 7.21 3.19
N LEU A 47 4.13 6.32 4.16
CA LEU A 47 5.24 5.53 4.67
C LEU A 47 5.34 4.26 3.84
N ILE A 48 6.53 3.99 3.31
CA ILE A 48 6.81 2.77 2.54
C ILE A 48 7.75 1.92 3.38
N THR A 49 7.34 0.69 3.66
CA THR A 49 8.18 -0.30 4.32
C THR A 49 8.33 -1.51 3.43
N LYS A 50 9.54 -2.08 3.38
CA LYS A 50 9.73 -3.36 2.70
C LYS A 50 9.03 -4.42 3.52
N VAL A 51 8.11 -5.17 2.90
CA VAL A 51 7.55 -6.36 3.53
C VAL A 51 8.72 -7.32 3.62
N ALA A 52 9.18 -7.61 4.84
CA ALA A 52 10.13 -8.68 5.03
C ALA A 52 9.50 -9.91 4.37
N GLU A 53 10.21 -10.53 3.43
CA GLU A 53 9.85 -11.87 2.99
C GLU A 53 9.79 -12.67 4.28
N ALA A 54 8.57 -12.95 4.76
CA ALA A 54 8.39 -13.96 5.75
C ALA A 54 8.96 -15.18 5.05
N VAL A 55 10.20 -15.53 5.41
CA VAL A 55 10.77 -16.83 5.13
C VAL A 55 9.63 -17.75 5.46
N ALA A 56 9.05 -18.37 4.44
CA ALA A 56 7.92 -19.25 4.60
C ALA A 56 8.48 -20.41 5.42
N GLY A 57 8.47 -20.24 6.74
CA GLY A 57 8.73 -21.25 7.71
C GLY A 57 7.74 -22.32 7.37
N GLU A 58 8.29 -23.41 6.86
CA GLU A 58 7.63 -24.68 6.67
C GLU A 58 6.66 -24.88 7.84
N LYS A 59 5.36 -24.70 7.59
CA LYS A 59 4.37 -25.45 8.37
C LYS A 59 4.51 -26.89 7.92
N THR A 60 5.56 -27.58 8.39
CA THR A 60 5.51 -29.02 8.56
C THR A 60 4.55 -29.24 9.70
N GLU A 61 3.30 -29.50 9.33
CA GLU A 61 2.28 -30.11 10.16
C GLU A 61 2.89 -31.35 10.85
N ASN A 62 2.73 -31.44 12.17
CA ASN A 62 3.01 -32.64 12.96
C ASN A 62 1.70 -33.13 13.57
#